data_AF-A0A1I7WMQ2-F1
#
_entry.id   AF-A0A1I7WMQ2-F1
#
_cell.length_a   1.000
_cell.length_b   1.000
_cell.length_c   1.000
_cell.angle_alpha   90.00
_cell.angle_beta   90.00
_cell.angle_gamma   90.00
#
_symmetry.space_group_name_H-M   'P 1'
#
loop_
_entity.id
_entity.type
_entity.pdbx_description
1 polymer ?
#
loop_
_entity_poly.entity_id
_entity_poly.type
_entity_poly.pdbx_seq_one_letter_code
_entity_poly.pdbx_strand_id
1 'polypeptide(L)' 'MNARTWEVESRFHHYVRPTCRPDLTTFCTQLTGIIQEMVDSQSTLDEVLQKFDKWMENVGLTQITK' A
#
# COMPACT_ATOMS: atom_id res chain seq x y z
N MET A 1 -0.67 -14.65 2.98
CA MET A 1 -1.26 -15.99 2.79
C MET A 1 -0.50 -16.92 3.71
N ASN A 2 -1.18 -17.59 4.62
CA ASN A 2 -0.56 -18.52 5.56
C ASN A 2 -0.26 -19.84 4.85
N ALA A 3 0.98 -20.32 4.93
CA ALA A 3 1.43 -21.52 4.23
C ALA A 3 0.83 -22.83 4.80
N ARG A 4 0.26 -22.80 6.00
CA ARG A 4 -0.36 -23.96 6.66
C ARG A 4 -1.84 -24.06 6.36
N THR A 5 -2.55 -22.93 6.38
CA THR A 5 -4.00 -22.89 6.21
C THR A 5 -4.43 -22.57 4.78
N TRP A 6 -3.51 -22.03 3.96
CA TRP A 6 -3.79 -21.51 2.61
C TRP A 6 -4.73 -20.29 2.58
N GLU A 7 -4.97 -19.67 3.73
CA GLU A 7 -5.89 -18.55 3.85
C GLU A 7 -5.15 -17.20 3.88
N VAL A 8 -5.87 -16.14 3.52
CA VAL A 8 -5.40 -14.75 3.67
C VAL A 8 -5.79 -14.27 5.07
N GLU A 9 -4.82 -14.23 5.98
CA GLU A 9 -5.07 -13.81 7.37
C GLU A 9 -5.20 -12.29 7.53
N SER A 10 -4.56 -11.52 6.66
CA SER A 10 -4.61 -10.06 6.68
C SER A 10 -4.24 -9.46 5.32
N ARG A 11 -4.66 -8.21 5.08
CA ARG A 11 -4.36 -7.46 3.85
C ARG A 11 -4.08 -6.00 4.20
N PHE A 12 -3.03 -5.44 3.62
CA PHE A 12 -2.75 -4.02 3.62
C PHE A 12 -2.88 -3.48 2.20
N HIS A 13 -3.67 -2.43 2.01
CA HIS A 13 -3.85 -1.78 0.71
C HIS A 13 -4.05 -0.28 0.93
N HIS A 14 -3.24 0.54 0.25
CA HIS A 14 -3.30 1.99 0.30
C HIS A 14 -2.99 2.56 -1.08
N TYR A 15 -3.69 3.62 -1.45
CA TYR A 15 -3.26 4.50 -2.54
C TYR A 15 -2.16 5.43 -2.03
N VAL A 16 -1.28 5.84 -2.94
CA VAL A 16 -0.11 6.68 -2.63
C VAL A 16 -0.14 7.87 -3.58
N ARG A 17 0.11 9.07 -3.04
CA ARG A 17 0.27 10.27 -3.84
C ARG A 17 1.66 10.29 -4.50
N PRO A 18 1.76 10.31 -5.84
CA PRO A 18 3.04 10.40 -6.52
C PRO A 18 3.71 11.76 -6.25
N THR A 19 5.03 11.76 -6.04
CA THR A 19 5.81 13.00 -5.80
C THR A 19 6.71 13.38 -6.98
N CYS A 20 7.21 12.41 -7.75
CA CYS A 20 8.04 12.69 -8.93
C CYS A 20 7.25 13.08 -10.18
N ARG A 21 6.07 12.47 -10.36
CA ARG A 21 5.11 12.78 -11.44
C ARG A 21 3.70 12.79 -10.84
N PRO A 22 3.27 13.92 -10.24
CA PRO A 22 2.00 14.00 -9.51
C PRO A 22 0.78 13.73 -10.39
N ASP A 23 0.84 14.13 -11.67
CA ASP A 23 -0.26 13.98 -12.61
C ASP A 23 -0.22 12.61 -13.31
N LEU A 24 -1.29 11.85 -13.18
CA LEU A 24 -1.49 10.58 -13.85
C LEU A 24 -1.75 10.81 -15.34
N THR A 25 -1.06 10.05 -16.19
CA THR A 25 -1.35 10.05 -17.63
C THR A 25 -2.64 9.29 -17.90
N THR A 26 -3.32 9.61 -19.01
CA THR A 26 -4.50 8.86 -19.48
C THR A 26 -4.23 7.37 -19.60
N PHE A 27 -3.03 6.98 -20.07
CA PHE A 27 -2.63 5.58 -20.15
C PHE A 27 -2.56 4.91 -18.77
N CYS A 28 -1.95 5.56 -17.77
CA CYS A 28 -1.86 5.03 -16.41
C CYS A 28 -3.25 4.83 -15.79
N THR A 29 -4.15 5.81 -15.98
CA THR A 29 -5.53 5.71 -15.49
C THR A 29 -6.30 4.60 -16.20
N GLN A 30 -6.18 4.45 -17.52
CA GLN A 30 -6.84 3.37 -18.27
C GLN A 30 -6.33 1.98 -17.89
N LEU A 31 -5.02 1.84 -17.64
CA LEU A 31 -4.40 0.56 -17.29
C LEU A 31 -4.75 0.11 -15.87
N THR A 32 -4.80 1.05 -14.92
CA THR A 32 -4.94 0.73 -13.48
C THR A 32 -6.34 0.97 -12.93
N GLY A 33 -7.16 1.77 -13.62
CA GLY A 33 -8.44 2.24 -13.12
C GLY A 33 -8.35 3.35 -12.05
N ILE A 34 -7.14 3.82 -11.72
CA ILE A 34 -6.91 4.85 -10.69
C ILE A 34 -7.00 6.24 -11.33
N ILE A 35 -7.90 7.07 -10.81
CA ILE A 35 -8.07 8.48 -11.22
C ILE A 35 -7.31 9.43 -10.28
N GLN A 36 -7.08 10.66 -10.74
CA GLN A 36 -6.25 11.64 -10.04
C GLN A 36 -6.77 11.93 -8.61
N GLU A 37 -8.09 12.05 -8.47
CA GLU A 37 -8.74 12.36 -7.19
C GLU A 37 -8.53 11.25 -6.14
N MET A 38 -8.27 10.01 -6.58
CA MET A 38 -8.00 8.88 -5.68
C MET A 38 -6.61 8.97 -5.03
N VAL A 39 -5.66 9.67 -5.66
CA VAL A 39 -4.27 9.75 -5.19
C VAL A 39 -3.90 11.12 -4.62
N ASP A 40 -4.58 12.21 -5.04
CA ASP A 40 -4.25 13.58 -4.63
C ASP A 40 -4.31 13.82 -3.11
N SER A 41 -5.29 13.19 -2.46
CA SER A 41 -5.52 13.33 -1.01
C SER A 41 -4.78 12.27 -0.17
N GLN A 42 -3.99 11.41 -0.81
CA GLN A 42 -3.32 10.30 -0.14
C GLN A 42 -1.96 10.70 0.43
N SER A 43 -1.48 9.87 1.36
CA SER A 43 -0.12 9.95 1.89
C SER A 43 0.93 9.73 0.80
N THR A 44 2.12 10.29 1.00
CA THR A 44 3.29 9.99 0.17
C THR A 44 3.81 8.58 0.45
N LEU A 45 4.69 8.07 -0.42
CA LEU A 45 5.16 6.69 -0.34
C LEU A 45 5.87 6.40 1.00
N ASP A 46 6.71 7.32 1.46
CA ASP A 46 7.45 7.21 2.72
C ASP A 46 6.51 7.12 3.94
N GLU A 47 5.45 7.92 3.98
CA GLU A 47 4.43 7.85 5.03
C GLU A 47 3.65 6.53 4.99
N VAL A 48 3.30 6.04 3.79
CA VAL A 48 2.59 4.75 3.64
C VAL A 48 3.47 3.57 4.04
N LEU A 49 4.78 3.63 3.78
CA LEU A 49 5.72 2.62 4.26
C LEU A 49 5.82 2.59 5.78
N GLN A 50 5.83 3.75 6.46
CA GLN A 50 5.75 3.78 7.92
C GLN A 50 4.43 3.18 8.45
N LYS A 51 3.31 3.40 7.75
CA LYS A 51 2.02 2.76 8.07
C LYS A 51 2.07 1.25 7.83
N PHE A 52 2.78 0.81 6.80
CA PHE A 52 2.99 -0.61 6.50
C PHE A 52 3.79 -1.30 7.59
N ASP A 53 4.88 -0.69 8.07
CA ASP A 53 5.68 -1.24 9.17
C ASP A 53 4.83 -1.42 10.44
N LYS A 54 4.08 -0.39 10.82
CA LYS A 54 3.12 -0.45 11.94
C LYS A 54 2.06 -1.53 11.73
N TRP A 55 1.56 -1.68 10.50
CA TRP A 55 0.60 -2.73 10.20
C TRP A 55 1.22 -4.12 10.39
N MET A 56 2.45 -4.35 9.90
CA MET A 56 3.16 -5.62 10.09
C MET A 56 3.37 -5.94 11.57
N GLU A 57 3.70 -4.94 12.39
CA GLU A 57 3.79 -5.09 13.85
C GLU A 57 2.45 -5.51 14.46
N ASN A 58 1.36 -4.82 14.08
CA ASN A 58 0.02 -5.10 14.59
C ASN A 58 -0.49 -6.49 14.20
N VAL A 59 -0.11 -7.00 13.01
CA VAL A 59 -0.46 -8.36 12.58
C VAL A 59 0.56 -9.42 13.02
N GLY A 60 1.57 -9.03 13.81
CA GLY A 60 2.54 -9.95 14.41
C GLY A 60 3.57 -10.52 13.43
N LEU A 61 3.84 -9.85 12.31
CA LEU A 61 4.75 -10.32 11.25
C LEU A 61 6.21 -9.84 11.40
N THR A 62 6.49 -8.88 12.28
CA THR A 62 7.84 -8.30 12.46
C THR A 62 8.67 -8.92 13.59
N GLN A 63 8.15 -9.95 14.27
CA GLN A 63 8.86 -10.63 15.35
C GLN A 63 9.96 -11.55 14.77
N ILE A 64 11.11 -10.98 14.41
CA ILE A 64 12.34 -11.75 14.25
C ILE A 64 12.77 -12.13 15.66
N THR A 65 12.57 -13.40 16.00
CA THR A 65 13.02 -14.03 17.25
C THR A 65 14.44 -13.59 17.57
N LYS A 66 14.60 -12.95 18.73
CA LYS A 66 15.89 -12.78 19.41
C LYS A 66 16.13 -13.99 20.31
#